data_AF-A0A8J2P8M4-F1
#
_entry.id   AF-A0A8J2P8M4-F1
#
_cell.length_a   1.000
_cell.length_b   1.000
_cell.length_c   1.000
_cell.angle_alpha   90.00
_cell.angle_beta   90.00
_cell.angle_gamma   90.00
#
_symmetry.space_group_name_H-M   'P 1'
#
loop_
_entity.id
_entity.type
_entity.pdbx_description
1 polymer ?
#
loop_
_entity_poly.entity_id
_entity_poly.type
_entity_poly.pdbx_seq_one_letter_code
_entity_poly.pdbx_strand_id
1 'polypeptide(L)'
;LQVAEYVKLLRKNGVTNEDIGIITPYRKQVEKIHDLLKSVIPKDTLPLIASVDQFHGGERKVIIISTDTYWRQLLDYSIQL
;
A
#
# COMPACT_ATOMS: atom_id res chain seq x y z
N LEU A 1 -8.12 -7.43 -0.23
CA LEU A 1 -9.25 -7.02 -1.10
C LEU A 1 -9.31 -5.51 -1.25
N GLN A 2 -9.44 -4.69 -0.20
CA GLN A 2 -9.54 -3.22 -0.32
C GLN A 2 -8.41 -2.53 -1.10
N VAL A 3 -7.13 -2.81 -0.79
CA VAL A 3 -5.99 -2.18 -1.51
C VAL A 3 -6.06 -2.45 -3.02
N ALA A 4 -6.37 -3.70 -3.40
CA ALA A 4 -6.50 -4.07 -4.80
C ALA A 4 -7.65 -3.33 -5.51
N GLU A 5 -8.78 -3.15 -4.83
CA GLU A 5 -9.93 -2.41 -5.38
C GLU A 5 -9.61 -0.92 -5.58
N TYR A 6 -8.90 -0.28 -4.64
CA TYR A 6 -8.46 1.10 -4.82
C TYR A 6 -7.47 1.24 -5.97
N VAL A 7 -6.50 0.34 -6.09
CA VAL A 7 -5.57 0.35 -7.22
C VAL A 7 -6.31 0.20 -8.55
N LYS A 8 -7.29 -0.72 -8.64
CA LYS A 8 -8.14 -0.86 -9.83
C LYS A 8 -8.92 0.41 -10.15
N LEU A 9 -9.51 1.04 -9.12
CA LEU A 9 -10.27 2.29 -9.28
C LEU A 9 -9.38 3.43 -9.81
N LEU A 10 -8.18 3.59 -9.25
CA LEU A 10 -7.22 4.60 -9.69
C LEU A 10 -6.80 4.37 -11.14
N ARG A 11 -6.49 3.12 -11.51
CA ARG A 11 -6.16 2.75 -12.90
C ARG A 11 -7.31 3.03 -13.87
N LYS A 12 -8.55 2.74 -13.46
CA LYS A 12 -9.76 3.03 -14.26
C LYS A 12 -9.94 4.54 -14.50
N ASN A 13 -9.41 5.38 -13.61
CA ASN A 13 -9.44 6.84 -13.73
C ASN A 13 -8.14 7.42 -14.34
N GLY A 14 -7.31 6.59 -14.97
CA GLY A 14 -6.13 7.05 -15.73
C GLY A 14 -4.86 7.24 -14.91
N VAL A 15 -4.83 6.84 -13.64
CA VAL A 15 -3.60 6.86 -12.83
C VAL A 15 -2.74 5.65 -13.19
N THR A 16 -1.48 5.88 -13.55
CA THR A 16 -0.55 4.79 -13.90
C THR A 16 0.01 4.12 -12.65
N ASN A 17 0.58 2.92 -12.79
CA ASN A 17 1.15 2.20 -11.65
C ASN A 17 2.38 2.91 -11.07
N GLU A 18 3.14 3.60 -11.92
CA GLU A 18 4.31 4.41 -11.56
C GLU A 18 3.93 5.66 -10.76
N ASP A 19 2.67 6.09 -10.83
CA ASP A 19 2.12 7.21 -10.07
C ASP A 19 1.53 6.77 -8.72
N ILE A 20 1.45 5.46 -8.44
CA ILE A 20 0.87 4.90 -7.22
C ILE A 20 1.99 4.36 -6.32
N GLY A 21 1.97 4.79 -5.06
CA GLY A 21 2.80 4.25 -3.99
C GLY A 21 1.92 3.60 -2.93
N ILE A 22 2.31 2.43 -2.44
CA ILE A 22 1.63 1.72 -1.37
C ILE A 22 2.62 1.56 -0.22
N ILE A 23 2.30 2.18 0.91
CA ILE A 23 3.12 2.18 2.11
C ILE A 23 2.43 1.34 3.18
N THR A 24 3.19 0.48 3.84
CA THR A 24 2.69 -0.35 4.94
C THR A 24 3.74 -0.44 6.05
N PRO A 25 3.36 -0.54 7.34
CA PRO A 25 4.36 -0.52 8.41
C PRO A 25 5.32 -1.72 8.42
N TYR A 26 4.89 -2.89 7.96
CA TYR A 26 5.69 -4.11 8.11
C TYR A 26 6.05 -4.77 6.77
N ARG A 27 7.29 -5.27 6.68
CA ARG A 27 7.79 -6.01 5.50
C ARG A 27 6.92 -7.20 5.09
N LYS A 28 6.37 -7.94 6.06
CA LYS A 28 5.43 -9.06 5.78
C LYS A 28 4.15 -8.60 5.07
N GLN A 29 3.71 -7.37 5.31
CA GLN A 29 2.55 -6.80 4.62
C GLN A 29 2.90 -6.41 3.18
N VAL A 30 4.12 -5.94 2.92
CA VAL A 30 4.61 -5.69 1.56
C VAL A 30 4.48 -6.95 0.71
N GLU A 31 4.98 -8.08 1.20
CA GLU A 31 4.88 -9.39 0.53
C GLU A 31 3.42 -9.78 0.26
N LYS A 32 2.57 -9.68 1.29
CA LYS A 32 1.13 -10.00 1.18
C LYS A 32 0.40 -9.13 0.16
N ILE A 33 0.65 -7.82 0.15
CA ILE A 33 0.01 -6.88 -0.79
C ILE A 33 0.55 -7.14 -2.20
N HIS A 34 1.84 -7.39 -2.34
CA HIS A 34 2.45 -7.69 -3.62
C HIS A 34 1.88 -8.96 -4.26
N ASP A 35 1.73 -10.04 -3.49
CA ASP A 35 1.12 -11.29 -3.97
C ASP A 35 -0.36 -11.11 -4.30
N LEU A 36 -1.10 -10.36 -3.49
CA LEU A 36 -2.48 -9.98 -3.78
C LEU A 36 -2.58 -9.24 -5.12
N LEU A 37 -1.74 -8.23 -5.36
CA LEU A 37 -1.80 -7.43 -6.58
C LEU A 37 -1.36 -8.20 -7.82
N LYS A 38 -0.36 -9.09 -7.71
CA LYS A 38 0.01 -10.02 -8.79
C LYS A 38 -1.14 -10.89 -9.26
N SER A 39 -2.04 -11.26 -8.37
CA SER A 39 -3.18 -12.14 -8.71
C SER A 39 -4.33 -11.41 -9.40
N VAL A 40 -4.38 -10.07 -9.33
CA VAL A 40 -5.52 -9.25 -9.78
C VAL A 40 -5.17 -8.20 -10.84
N ILE A 41 -3.89 -7.99 -11.13
CA ILE A 41 -3.40 -6.97 -12.06
C ILE A 41 -2.36 -7.61 -13.00
N PRO A 42 -2.38 -7.31 -14.32
CA PRO A 42 -1.34 -7.74 -15.25
C PRO A 42 0.06 -7.32 -14.78
N LYS A 43 1.07 -8.17 -15.03
CA LYS A 43 2.44 -8.04 -14.48
C LYS A 43 3.21 -6.80 -14.92
N ASP A 44 2.75 -6.09 -15.94
CA ASP A 44 3.64 -5.24 -16.75
C ASP A 44 4.09 -3.93 -16.08
N THR A 45 3.54 -3.58 -14.90
CA THR A 45 4.22 -2.80 -13.85
C THR A 45 3.34 -2.78 -12.61
N LEU A 46 3.76 -3.36 -11.48
CA LEU A 46 3.02 -3.16 -10.22
C LEU A 46 3.33 -1.77 -9.64
N PRO A 47 2.41 -1.16 -8.88
CA PRO A 47 2.73 0.00 -8.06
C PRO A 47 3.93 -0.25 -7.16
N LEU A 48 4.63 0.81 -6.75
CA LEU A 48 5.67 0.69 -5.73
C LEU A 48 5.02 0.28 -4.40
N ILE A 49 5.45 -0.84 -3.82
CA ILE A 49 4.99 -1.30 -2.51
C ILE A 49 6.22 -1.38 -1.62
N ALA A 50 6.27 -0.61 -0.54
CA ALA A 50 7.38 -0.67 0.40
C ALA A 50 6.92 -0.47 1.84
N SER A 51 7.82 -0.82 2.76
CA SER A 51 7.65 -0.46 4.16
C SER A 51 7.96 1.03 4.38
N VAL A 52 7.51 1.60 5.50
CA VAL A 52 7.80 3.01 5.86
C VAL A 52 9.32 3.28 5.81
N ASP A 53 10.12 2.37 6.36
CA ASP A 53 11.59 2.49 6.40
C ASP A 53 12.27 2.41 5.03
N GLN A 54 11.59 1.82 4.03
CA GLN A 54 12.12 1.55 2.70
C GLN A 54 11.55 2.49 1.63
N PHE A 55 10.57 3.32 1.96
CA PHE A 55 9.89 4.20 1.00
C PHE A 55 10.65 5.53 0.77
N HIS A 56 11.95 5.58 1.09
CA HIS A 56 12.76 6.79 0.92
C HIS A 56 12.93 7.16 -0.56
N GLY A 57 12.68 8.43 -0.91
CA GLY A 57 12.79 8.93 -2.29
C GLY A 57 11.72 8.38 -3.25
N GLY A 58 10.70 7.70 -2.73
CA GLY A 58 9.63 7.06 -3.50
C GLY A 58 8.41 7.95 -3.75
N GLU A 59 8.58 9.24 -4.07
CA GLU A 59 7.41 10.12 -4.30
C GLU A 59 6.51 9.58 -5.42
N ARG A 60 5.20 9.63 -5.17
CA ARG A 60 4.14 9.14 -6.05
C ARG A 60 2.98 10.11 -5.98
N LYS A 61 2.27 10.30 -7.09
CA LYS A 61 1.12 11.22 -7.14
C LYS A 61 -0.01 10.77 -6.21
N VAL A 62 -0.14 9.46 -6.00
CA VAL A 62 -1.11 8.87 -5.07
C VAL A 62 -0.40 7.94 -4.09
N ILE A 63 -0.62 8.15 -2.80
CA ILE A 63 -0.13 7.28 -1.74
C ILE A 63 -1.31 6.56 -1.08
N ILE A 64 -1.27 5.23 -1.08
CA ILE A 64 -2.16 4.37 -0.30
C ILE A 64 -1.39 3.91 0.92
N ILE A 65 -1.86 4.28 2.11
CA ILE A 65 -1.31 3.79 3.38
C ILE A 65 -2.17 2.64 3.86
N SER A 66 -1.58 1.45 3.99
CA SER A 66 -2.25 0.25 4.50
C SER A 66 -1.72 -0.08 5.89
N THR A 67 -2.57 0.00 6.91
CA THR A 67 -2.23 -0.36 8.29
C THR A 67 -2.96 -1.63 8.73
N ASP A 68 -2.37 -2.36 9.67
CA ASP A 68 -3.08 -3.47 10.34
C ASP A 68 -3.85 -2.94 11.56
N THR A 69 -4.90 -3.65 11.92
CA THR A 69 -5.63 -3.53 13.19
C THR A 69 -4.75 -3.58 14.45
N TYR A 70 -3.58 -4.23 14.39
CA TYR A 70 -2.61 -4.19 15.50
C TYR A 70 -2.16 -2.76 15.87
N TRP A 71 -2.10 -1.85 14.90
CA TRP A 71 -1.73 -0.46 15.17
C TRP A 71 -2.84 0.33 15.85
N ARG A 72 -4.11 -0.03 15.67
CA ARG A 72 -5.21 0.56 16.44
C ARG A 72 -5.06 0.26 17.92
N GLN A 73 -4.76 -0.99 18.29
CA GLN A 73 -4.55 -1.34 19.70
C GLN A 73 -3.38 -0.59 20.35
N LEU A 74 -2.29 -0.36 19.61
CA LEU A 74 -1.15 0.40 20.12
C LEU A 74 -1.41 1.91 20.18
N LEU A 75 -2.13 2.48 19.20
CA LEU A 75 -2.52 3.90 19.20
C LEU A 75 -3.57 4.19 20.28
N ASP A 76 -4.54 3.30 20.46
CA ASP A 76 -5.55 3.41 21.52
C ASP A 76 -4.88 3.36 22.91
N TYR A 77 -3.83 2.55 23.09
CA TYR A 77 -3.02 2.54 24.32
C TYR A 77 -2.22 3.83 24.52
N SER A 78 -1.64 4.40 23.44
CA SER A 78 -0.80 5.60 23.54
C SER A 78 -1.59 6.90 23.74
N ILE A 79 -2.87 6.94 23.35
CA ILE A 79 -3.75 8.12 23.50
C ILE A 79 -4.46 8.12 24.86
N GLN A 80 -4.40 7.02 25.61
CA GLN A 80 -4.94 6.88 26.97
C GLN A 80 -3.94 7.29 28.09
N LEU A 81 -2.76 7.80 27.72
CA LEU A 81 -1.75 8.40 28.61
C LEU A 81 -1.66 9.91 28.37
#